data_AF-A0A8B8ILT1-F1
#
_entry.id   AF-A0A8B8ILT1-F1
#
_cell.length_a   1.000
_cell.length_b   1.000
_cell.length_c   1.000
_cell.angle_alpha   90.00
_cell.angle_beta   90.00
_cell.angle_gamma   90.00
#
_symmetry.space_group_name_H-M   'P 1'
#
loop_
_entity.id
_entity.type
_entity.pdbx_description
1 polymer ?
#
loop_
_entity_poly.entity_id
_entity_poly.type
_entity_poly.pdbx_seq_one_letter_code
_entity_poly.pdbx_strand_id
1 'polypeptide(L)'
;MVECAMRPGTMSVCKIFHVNEESKQLVDIISDDGKTWTKVIARNPKSLSALSSGNASYGARSILDQAEDYLTCAKLYPCMYLSPKVVFEFVSGIEETLANKLKAKGIIVKGTILPDSKKHEEINDSYESSDEEIFERCQVTMEDVSQCIEDHIDINILNLDVTAMMAYVSNMTNGFCHYVFKQDVLTQQAAWEAERPVKPILEKLFEGKTLISCKTAWYNFEKIVETLGGPMEKKRTADLKELVTVYEDDYGGQNDYPRQNLKVRGHVRLRSKIIFNFGHRLKALTVSANEGFVRAAAQQGVTYATFIHESRALTEGKEATAEKIL
;
A
#
# COMPACT_ATOMS: atom_id res chain seq x y z
N MET A 1 21.80 14.62 -6.48
CA MET A 1 20.85 13.48 -6.44
C MET A 1 21.26 12.46 -5.39
N VAL A 2 22.55 12.08 -5.31
CA VAL A 2 23.09 11.11 -4.33
C VAL A 2 22.76 11.45 -2.88
N GLU A 3 22.91 12.72 -2.45
CA GLU A 3 22.58 13.14 -1.08
C GLU A 3 21.09 13.05 -0.73
N CYS A 4 20.19 13.27 -1.71
CA CYS A 4 18.75 13.22 -1.48
C CYS A 4 18.23 11.76 -1.40
N ALA A 5 18.86 10.85 -2.15
CA ALA A 5 18.50 9.43 -2.21
C ALA A 5 18.92 8.63 -0.96
N MET A 6 19.96 9.09 -0.25
CA MET A 6 20.47 8.45 0.98
C MET A 6 19.77 8.93 2.26
N ARG A 7 18.68 9.70 2.13
CA ARG A 7 17.97 10.24 3.30
C ARG A 7 17.24 9.12 4.06
N PRO A 8 17.31 9.09 5.40
CA PRO A 8 16.49 8.19 6.20
C PRO A 8 15.01 8.29 5.83
N GLY A 9 14.33 7.15 5.69
CA GLY A 9 12.92 7.08 5.28
C GLY A 9 12.69 7.08 3.77
N THR A 10 13.74 7.00 2.94
CA THR A 10 13.61 6.77 1.50
C THR A 10 13.21 5.32 1.22
N MET A 11 12.07 5.15 0.54
CA MET A 11 11.49 3.84 0.19
C MET A 11 11.90 3.37 -1.21
N SER A 12 12.07 4.30 -2.15
CA SER A 12 12.39 4.00 -3.54
C SER A 12 12.92 5.24 -4.26
N VAL A 13 13.77 5.02 -5.26
CA VAL A 13 14.41 6.05 -6.08
C VAL A 13 14.12 5.75 -7.56
N CYS A 14 13.94 6.79 -8.37
CA CYS A 14 13.69 6.71 -9.82
C CYS A 14 12.53 5.79 -10.24
N LYS A 15 11.48 5.70 -9.41
CA LYS A 15 10.34 4.83 -9.68
C LYS A 15 9.47 5.36 -10.81
N ILE A 16 9.13 4.49 -11.75
CA ILE A 16 8.23 4.81 -12.86
C ILE A 16 6.79 4.44 -12.50
N PHE A 17 5.90 5.41 -12.61
CA PHE A 17 4.45 5.25 -12.55
C PHE A 17 3.87 5.45 -13.95
N HIS A 18 2.83 4.69 -14.28
CA HIS A 18 2.17 4.83 -15.57
C HIS A 18 0.93 5.71 -15.37
N VAL A 19 0.70 6.70 -16.22
CA VAL A 19 -0.51 7.54 -16.14
C VAL A 19 -1.61 6.94 -17.01
N ASN A 20 -1.21 6.38 -18.14
CA ASN A 20 -2.04 5.59 -19.05
C ASN A 20 -1.13 4.62 -19.82
N GLU A 21 -1.59 4.05 -20.93
CA GLU A 21 -0.79 3.10 -21.71
C GLU A 21 0.40 3.75 -22.45
N GLU A 22 0.34 5.06 -22.70
CA GLU A 22 1.31 5.80 -23.52
C GLU A 22 2.19 6.75 -22.71
N SER A 23 1.75 7.14 -21.52
CA SER A 23 2.38 8.15 -20.67
C SER A 23 2.84 7.56 -19.33
N LYS A 24 4.04 7.96 -18.92
CA LYS A 24 4.67 7.56 -17.67
C LYS A 24 5.23 8.78 -16.93
N GLN A 25 5.13 8.74 -15.60
CA GLN A 25 5.72 9.69 -14.70
C GLN A 25 6.85 9.02 -13.91
N LEU A 26 8.08 9.47 -14.11
CA LEU A 26 9.21 9.09 -13.26
C LEU A 26 9.21 9.99 -12.03
N VAL A 27 9.22 9.37 -10.85
CA VAL A 27 9.32 10.01 -9.53
C VAL A 27 10.72 9.75 -8.99
N ASP A 28 11.45 10.82 -8.68
CA ASP A 28 12.86 10.69 -8.33
C ASP A 28 13.05 10.03 -6.96
N ILE A 29 12.24 10.41 -5.96
CA ILE A 29 12.33 9.86 -4.60
C ILE A 29 10.93 9.65 -4.03
N ILE A 30 10.72 8.51 -3.39
CA ILE A 30 9.53 8.21 -2.60
C ILE A 30 9.96 8.05 -1.14
N SER A 31 9.31 8.79 -0.24
CA SER A 31 9.58 8.76 1.19
C SER A 31 8.28 8.73 2.00
N ASP A 32 8.43 8.67 3.32
CA ASP A 32 7.32 8.72 4.30
C ASP A 32 6.29 7.60 4.02
N ASP A 33 6.75 6.36 3.91
CA ASP A 33 5.92 5.17 3.60
C ASP A 33 5.11 5.30 2.30
N GLY A 34 5.64 6.04 1.33
CA GLY A 34 4.96 6.29 0.06
C GLY A 34 4.01 7.49 0.06
N LYS A 35 3.86 8.18 1.20
CA LYS A 35 2.99 9.35 1.36
C LYS A 35 3.60 10.62 0.75
N THR A 36 4.90 10.63 0.42
CA THR A 36 5.58 11.80 -0.18
C THR A 36 6.37 11.41 -1.44
N TRP A 37 6.13 12.14 -2.52
CA TRP A 37 6.82 12.00 -3.80
C TRP A 37 7.65 13.25 -4.07
N THR A 38 8.96 13.09 -4.28
CA THR A 38 9.86 14.21 -4.53
C THR A 38 10.40 14.17 -5.96
N LYS A 39 10.29 15.30 -6.66
CA LYS A 39 11.01 15.61 -7.89
C LYS A 39 12.20 16.48 -7.55
N VAL A 40 13.41 16.03 -7.90
CA VAL A 40 14.64 16.79 -7.76
C VAL A 40 14.88 17.58 -9.06
N ILE A 41 15.10 18.88 -8.92
CA ILE A 41 15.23 19.82 -10.04
C ILE A 41 16.55 20.57 -9.89
N ALA A 42 17.48 20.29 -10.81
CA ALA A 42 18.78 20.96 -10.86
C ALA A 42 18.86 22.09 -11.91
N ARG A 43 17.75 22.36 -12.62
CA ARG A 43 17.71 23.35 -13.71
C ARG A 43 17.93 24.77 -13.19
N ASN A 44 18.50 25.61 -14.05
CA ASN A 44 18.71 27.03 -13.75
C ASN A 44 17.37 27.77 -13.48
N PRO A 45 17.26 28.54 -12.39
CA PRO A 45 16.04 29.27 -12.01
C PRO A 45 15.49 30.19 -13.11
N LYS A 46 16.37 30.94 -13.79
CA LYS A 46 15.96 31.89 -14.84
C LYS A 46 15.37 31.16 -16.05
N SER A 47 15.99 30.05 -16.44
CA SER A 47 15.51 29.22 -17.54
C SER A 47 14.13 28.63 -17.23
N LEU A 48 13.88 28.23 -15.98
CA LEU A 48 12.57 27.74 -15.54
C LEU A 48 11.50 28.84 -15.66
N SER A 49 11.79 30.05 -15.18
CA SER A 49 10.86 31.19 -15.26
C SER A 49 10.59 31.66 -16.68
N ALA A 50 11.61 31.68 -17.55
CA ALA A 50 11.45 32.03 -18.95
C ALA A 50 10.52 31.06 -19.67
N LEU A 51 10.72 29.75 -19.43
CA LEU A 51 9.90 28.68 -20.00
C LEU A 51 8.43 28.76 -19.52
N SER A 52 8.22 29.00 -18.23
CA SER A 52 6.88 29.12 -17.64
C SER A 52 6.15 30.43 -17.96
N SER A 53 6.85 31.44 -18.47
CA SER A 53 6.26 32.70 -18.94
C SER A 53 5.86 32.66 -20.43
N GLY A 54 6.01 31.52 -21.11
CA GLY A 54 5.60 31.35 -22.50
C GLY A 54 6.64 31.80 -23.54
N ASN A 55 7.88 32.12 -23.12
CA ASN A 55 8.97 32.51 -24.02
C ASN A 55 9.74 31.28 -24.57
N ALA A 56 9.07 30.15 -24.77
CA ALA A 56 9.68 28.89 -25.16
C ALA A 56 9.32 28.50 -26.61
N SER A 57 10.13 27.63 -27.21
CA SER A 57 9.80 26.99 -28.49
C SER A 57 8.49 26.21 -28.41
N TYR A 58 7.72 26.21 -29.51
CA TYR A 58 6.44 25.49 -29.61
C TYR A 58 6.60 24.02 -29.17
N GLY A 59 5.79 23.59 -28.19
CA GLY A 59 5.81 22.24 -27.62
C GLY A 59 6.68 22.04 -26.36
N ALA A 60 7.40 23.06 -25.89
CA ALA A 60 8.18 22.96 -24.66
C ALA A 60 7.28 22.93 -23.40
N ARG A 61 7.39 21.87 -22.60
CA ARG A 61 6.61 21.71 -21.36
C ARG A 61 7.26 22.46 -20.20
N SER A 62 6.46 23.27 -19.51
CA SER A 62 6.88 24.06 -18.37
C SER A 62 6.96 23.22 -17.08
N ILE A 63 7.61 23.77 -16.05
CA ILE A 63 7.61 23.13 -14.72
C ILE A 63 6.22 23.11 -14.09
N LEU A 64 5.34 24.01 -14.52
CA LEU A 64 3.94 24.04 -14.09
C LEU A 64 3.14 22.89 -14.73
N ASP A 65 3.41 22.56 -15.99
CA ASP A 65 2.79 21.41 -16.66
C ASP A 65 3.29 20.10 -16.03
N GLN A 66 4.58 20.02 -15.70
CA GLN A 66 5.13 18.88 -14.97
C GLN A 66 4.53 18.73 -13.57
N ALA A 67 4.25 19.84 -12.88
CA ALA A 67 3.55 19.81 -11.59
C ALA A 67 2.14 19.22 -11.72
N GLU A 68 1.39 19.60 -12.76
CA GLU A 68 0.06 19.05 -13.03
C GLU A 68 0.10 17.55 -13.33
N ASP A 69 1.08 17.09 -14.11
CA ASP A 69 1.28 15.66 -14.37
C ASP A 69 1.55 14.88 -13.09
N TYR A 70 2.44 15.40 -12.23
CA TYR A 70 2.76 14.77 -10.97
C TYR A 70 1.53 14.66 -10.06
N LEU A 71 0.76 15.74 -9.95
CA LEU A 71 -0.45 15.77 -9.12
C LEU A 71 -1.55 14.86 -9.69
N THR A 72 -1.66 14.78 -11.02
CA THR A 72 -2.59 13.88 -11.70
C THR A 72 -2.18 12.43 -11.48
N CYS A 73 -0.89 12.12 -11.63
CA CYS A 73 -0.34 10.78 -11.41
C CYS A 73 -0.49 10.37 -9.94
N ALA A 74 -0.18 11.24 -8.98
CA ALA A 74 -0.31 10.95 -7.55
C ALA A 74 -1.75 10.55 -7.16
N LYS A 75 -2.76 11.15 -7.78
CA LYS A 75 -4.18 10.78 -7.58
C LYS A 75 -4.51 9.37 -8.06
N LEU A 76 -3.81 8.85 -9.07
CA LEU A 76 -3.98 7.49 -9.58
C LEU A 76 -3.37 6.42 -8.66
N TYR A 77 -2.36 6.81 -7.87
CA TYR A 77 -1.63 5.92 -6.97
C TYR A 77 -1.74 6.37 -5.51
N PRO A 78 -2.95 6.38 -4.94
CA PRO A 78 -3.12 6.76 -3.54
C PRO A 78 -2.40 5.77 -2.62
N CYS A 79 -1.68 6.30 -1.63
CA CYS A 79 -1.16 5.51 -0.51
C CYS A 79 -2.17 5.60 0.63
N MET A 80 -2.70 4.46 1.07
CA MET A 80 -3.72 4.41 2.15
C MET A 80 -4.90 5.36 1.88
N TYR A 81 -5.38 5.36 0.64
CA TYR A 81 -6.49 6.19 0.14
C TYR A 81 -6.22 7.70 0.12
N LEU A 82 -5.01 8.14 0.43
CA LEU A 82 -4.56 9.53 0.32
C LEU A 82 -3.62 9.69 -0.86
N SER A 83 -3.83 10.75 -1.64
CA SER A 83 -2.89 11.11 -2.71
C SER A 83 -1.55 11.51 -2.09
N PRO A 84 -0.41 10.97 -2.56
CA PRO A 84 0.90 11.39 -2.07
C PRO A 84 1.11 12.90 -2.22
N LYS A 85 1.77 13.50 -1.23
CA LYS A 85 2.22 14.89 -1.28
C LYS A 85 3.31 15.00 -2.33
N VAL A 86 3.18 15.98 -3.22
CA VAL A 86 4.19 16.22 -4.27
C VAL A 86 5.12 17.34 -3.84
N VAL A 87 6.41 17.03 -3.76
CA VAL A 87 7.49 17.94 -3.39
C VAL A 87 8.37 18.20 -4.60
N PHE A 88 8.59 19.47 -4.94
CA PHE A 88 9.58 19.87 -5.94
C PHE A 88 10.77 20.48 -5.20
N GLU A 89 11.91 19.80 -5.27
CA GLU A 89 13.15 20.19 -4.59
C GLU A 89 14.13 20.80 -5.60
N PHE A 90 14.31 22.12 -5.52
CA PHE A 90 15.14 22.92 -6.42
C PHE A 90 16.56 23.08 -5.86
N VAL A 91 17.50 22.31 -6.40
CA VAL A 91 18.91 22.31 -5.96
C VAL A 91 19.58 23.66 -6.25
N SER A 92 19.25 24.27 -7.39
CA SER A 92 19.80 25.55 -7.84
C SER A 92 18.95 26.76 -7.40
N GLY A 93 17.93 26.52 -6.56
CA GLY A 93 16.92 27.51 -6.18
C GLY A 93 15.81 27.74 -7.21
N ILE A 94 14.89 28.63 -6.90
CA ILE A 94 13.74 28.99 -7.74
C ILE A 94 13.34 30.45 -7.52
N GLU A 95 12.92 31.15 -8.57
CA GLU A 95 12.42 32.52 -8.45
C GLU A 95 11.06 32.59 -7.74
N GLU A 96 10.86 33.64 -6.93
CA GLU A 96 9.72 33.80 -6.03
C GLU A 96 8.37 33.70 -6.74
N THR A 97 8.19 34.37 -7.88
CA THR A 97 6.92 34.33 -8.61
C THR A 97 6.59 32.90 -9.08
N LEU A 98 7.59 32.15 -9.55
CA LEU A 98 7.39 30.78 -10.03
C LEU A 98 7.14 29.82 -8.86
N ALA A 99 7.85 29.99 -7.74
CA ALA A 99 7.62 29.20 -6.53
C ALA A 99 6.20 29.39 -5.99
N ASN A 100 5.69 30.64 -5.98
CA ASN A 100 4.33 30.94 -5.54
C ASN A 100 3.28 30.31 -6.45
N LYS A 101 3.49 30.30 -7.78
CA LYS A 101 2.62 29.60 -8.73
C LYS A 101 2.57 28.09 -8.48
N LEU A 102 3.72 27.45 -8.19
CA LEU A 102 3.78 26.03 -7.86
C LEU A 102 3.06 25.71 -6.55
N LYS A 103 3.29 26.52 -5.50
CA LYS A 103 2.58 26.39 -4.22
C LYS A 103 1.07 26.53 -4.39
N ALA A 104 0.61 27.48 -5.20
CA ALA A 104 -0.81 27.67 -5.49
C ALA A 104 -1.45 26.46 -6.20
N LYS A 105 -0.67 25.67 -6.95
CA LYS A 105 -1.11 24.40 -7.55
C LYS A 105 -1.11 23.21 -6.59
N GLY A 106 -0.60 23.39 -5.36
CA GLY A 106 -0.52 22.33 -4.35
C GLY A 106 0.83 21.61 -4.29
N ILE A 107 1.87 22.13 -4.96
CA ILE A 107 3.23 21.59 -4.86
C ILE A 107 3.92 22.14 -3.61
N ILE A 108 4.57 21.26 -2.85
CA ILE A 108 5.46 21.66 -1.77
C ILE A 108 6.81 22.01 -2.38
N VAL A 109 7.19 23.28 -2.33
CA VAL A 109 8.47 23.76 -2.88
C VAL A 109 9.56 23.70 -1.81
N LYS A 110 10.65 23.00 -2.10
CA LYS A 110 11.89 22.96 -1.30
C LYS A 110 13.05 23.55 -2.10
N GLY A 111 14.00 24.18 -1.42
CA GLY A 111 15.15 24.86 -2.03
C GLY A 111 15.15 26.37 -1.79
N THR A 112 16.23 27.03 -2.19
CA THR A 112 16.42 28.47 -1.99
C THR A 112 15.46 29.28 -2.85
N ILE A 113 14.67 30.18 -2.25
CA ILE A 113 13.84 31.14 -3.00
C ILE A 113 14.70 32.35 -3.36
N LEU A 114 14.72 32.69 -4.65
CA LEU A 114 15.49 33.79 -5.21
C LEU A 114 14.55 34.93 -5.63
N PRO A 115 14.99 36.19 -5.54
CA PRO A 115 14.21 37.31 -6.07
C PRO A 115 14.08 37.20 -7.60
N ASP A 116 12.96 37.66 -8.16
CA ASP A 116 12.71 37.60 -9.60
C ASP A 116 13.72 38.47 -10.38
N SER A 117 14.41 37.88 -11.37
CA SER A 117 15.42 38.57 -12.16
C SER A 117 14.79 39.52 -13.20
N LYS A 118 15.37 40.71 -13.40
CA LYS A 118 15.20 41.46 -14.67
C LYS A 118 16.03 40.76 -15.76
N LYS A 119 15.41 40.54 -16.93
CA LYS A 119 15.92 39.75 -18.08
C LYS A 119 17.44 39.89 -18.31
N HIS A 120 18.16 38.76 -18.33
CA HIS A 120 19.03 38.33 -19.45
C HIS A 120 19.75 37.00 -19.17
N GLU A 121 19.82 36.23 -20.26
CA GLU A 121 20.76 35.19 -20.72
C GLU A 121 20.79 33.75 -20.18
N GLU A 122 20.87 32.87 -21.17
CA GLU A 122 20.69 31.42 -21.24
C GLU A 122 22.01 30.67 -21.04
N ILE A 123 22.01 29.54 -20.34
CA ILE A 123 23.05 28.51 -20.48
C ILE A 123 22.41 27.11 -20.40
N ASN A 124 22.87 26.25 -21.31
CA ASN A 124 22.49 24.87 -21.60
C ASN A 124 23.42 23.90 -20.83
N ASP A 125 22.94 22.73 -20.37
CA ASP A 125 23.73 21.48 -20.33
C ASP A 125 22.97 20.26 -19.78
N SER A 126 23.45 19.08 -20.18
CA SER A 126 22.83 17.76 -20.25
C SER A 126 23.43 16.73 -19.27
N TYR A 127 22.81 15.53 -19.25
CA TYR A 127 23.37 14.19 -18.94
C TYR A 127 22.90 13.39 -17.69
N GLU A 128 23.09 12.07 -17.79
CA GLU A 128 22.23 10.94 -17.37
C GLU A 128 22.66 10.10 -16.12
N SER A 129 21.65 9.42 -15.54
CA SER A 129 21.51 8.04 -14.97
C SER A 129 22.56 7.32 -14.08
N SER A 130 22.13 6.68 -12.99
CA SER A 130 21.94 5.19 -12.84
C SER A 130 21.79 4.68 -11.37
N ASP A 131 20.75 3.83 -11.15
CA ASP A 131 20.47 2.61 -10.31
C ASP A 131 21.25 2.31 -8.99
N GLU A 132 20.79 1.56 -7.95
CA GLU A 132 19.87 0.40 -7.80
C GLU A 132 19.48 0.14 -6.28
N GLU A 133 18.63 -0.86 -5.99
CA GLU A 133 17.72 -1.11 -4.81
C GLU A 133 18.28 -1.74 -3.49
N ILE A 134 17.42 -1.87 -2.44
CA ILE A 134 17.11 -3.10 -1.62
C ILE A 134 15.91 -2.85 -0.65
N PHE A 135 15.08 -3.88 -0.39
CA PHE A 135 13.88 -3.91 0.48
C PHE A 135 14.02 -4.94 1.63
N GLU A 136 13.47 -4.66 2.81
CA GLU A 136 13.55 -5.50 4.03
C GLU A 136 12.15 -6.05 4.44
N ARG A 137 12.12 -7.15 5.21
CA ARG A 137 10.92 -7.98 5.50
C ARG A 137 10.34 -7.63 6.89
N CYS A 138 9.08 -7.20 6.99
CA CYS A 138 8.48 -6.79 8.28
C CYS A 138 7.95 -7.97 9.12
N GLN A 139 8.27 -7.94 10.42
CA GLN A 139 7.55 -8.64 11.50
C GLN A 139 6.45 -7.70 12.02
N VAL A 140 5.35 -8.23 12.57
CA VAL A 140 4.23 -7.41 13.06
C VAL A 140 4.08 -7.58 14.57
N THR A 141 4.24 -6.47 15.29
CA THR A 141 4.18 -6.33 16.74
C THR A 141 2.94 -5.55 17.18
N MET A 142 2.66 -5.48 18.48
CA MET A 142 1.54 -4.67 19.00
C MET A 142 1.76 -3.16 18.80
N GLU A 143 3.03 -2.75 18.77
CA GLU A 143 3.49 -1.41 18.42
C GLU A 143 3.16 -1.09 16.95
N ASP A 144 3.39 -2.03 16.03
CA ASP A 144 3.04 -1.86 14.60
C ASP A 144 1.53 -1.70 14.39
N VAL A 145 0.71 -2.36 15.21
CA VAL A 145 -0.76 -2.22 15.18
C VAL A 145 -1.18 -0.85 15.70
N SER A 146 -0.60 -0.39 16.81
CA SER A 146 -0.85 0.97 17.31
C SER A 146 -0.46 2.01 16.28
N GLN A 147 0.74 1.88 15.69
CA GLN A 147 1.23 2.76 14.64
C GLN A 147 0.32 2.73 13.41
N CYS A 148 -0.12 1.54 12.97
CA CYS A 148 -1.09 1.39 11.88
C CYS A 148 -2.45 2.04 12.20
N ILE A 149 -2.93 1.96 13.45
CA ILE A 149 -4.19 2.60 13.85
C ILE A 149 -4.03 4.13 13.89
N GLU A 150 -2.92 4.63 14.43
CA GLU A 150 -2.61 6.06 14.51
C GLU A 150 -2.37 6.68 13.13
N ASP A 151 -1.65 6.00 12.25
CA ASP A 151 -1.39 6.41 10.87
C ASP A 151 -2.66 6.40 10.00
N HIS A 152 -3.70 5.68 10.42
CA HIS A 152 -4.91 5.42 9.61
C HIS A 152 -6.20 5.65 10.40
N ILE A 153 -6.22 6.69 11.25
CA ILE A 153 -7.40 7.06 12.04
C ILE A 153 -8.65 7.32 11.17
N ASP A 154 -8.45 7.69 9.90
CA ASP A 154 -9.51 7.97 8.94
C ASP A 154 -10.11 6.70 8.30
N ILE A 155 -9.49 5.52 8.47
CA ILE A 155 -9.99 4.26 7.90
C ILE A 155 -10.82 3.49 8.94
N ASN A 156 -12.13 3.58 8.78
CA ASN A 156 -13.12 2.97 9.69
C ASN A 156 -13.69 1.64 9.20
N ILE A 157 -13.33 1.19 8.00
CA ILE A 157 -13.85 -0.02 7.37
C ILE A 157 -12.71 -1.01 7.15
N LEU A 158 -12.91 -2.26 7.58
CA LEU A 158 -11.98 -3.36 7.35
C LEU A 158 -12.59 -4.39 6.38
N ASN A 159 -11.87 -4.72 5.33
CA ASN A 159 -12.21 -5.82 4.43
C ASN A 159 -11.47 -7.09 4.86
N LEU A 160 -12.20 -8.09 5.32
CA LEU A 160 -11.60 -9.34 5.79
C LEU A 160 -11.38 -10.31 4.63
N ASP A 161 -10.12 -10.66 4.36
CA ASP A 161 -9.78 -11.77 3.48
C ASP A 161 -10.06 -13.12 4.16
N VAL A 162 -10.10 -14.20 3.36
CA VAL A 162 -10.21 -15.59 3.81
C VAL A 162 -9.21 -15.88 4.93
N THR A 163 -7.97 -15.45 4.75
CA THR A 163 -6.87 -15.72 5.68
C THR A 163 -7.05 -15.05 7.04
N ALA A 164 -7.63 -13.84 7.07
CA ALA A 164 -7.94 -13.12 8.30
C ALA A 164 -9.09 -13.78 9.06
N MET A 165 -10.17 -14.15 8.36
CA MET A 165 -11.28 -14.88 8.96
C MET A 165 -10.83 -16.24 9.51
N MET A 166 -10.01 -16.99 8.76
CA MET A 166 -9.41 -18.25 9.22
C MET A 166 -8.57 -18.06 10.48
N ALA A 167 -7.67 -17.07 10.52
CA ALA A 167 -6.84 -16.81 11.68
C ALA A 167 -7.68 -16.41 12.89
N TYR A 168 -8.74 -15.63 12.71
CA TYR A 168 -9.62 -15.18 13.79
C TYR A 168 -10.39 -16.35 14.45
N VAL A 169 -10.88 -17.30 13.64
CA VAL A 169 -11.68 -18.45 14.11
C VAL A 169 -10.89 -19.73 14.30
N SER A 170 -9.58 -19.75 14.08
CA SER A 170 -8.74 -20.95 14.25
C SER A 170 -8.64 -21.35 15.72
N ASN A 171 -8.71 -22.64 16.03
CA ASN A 171 -8.50 -23.09 17.41
C ASN A 171 -7.09 -22.74 17.93
N MET A 172 -6.09 -22.83 17.06
CA MET A 172 -4.70 -22.43 17.33
C MET A 172 -4.63 -21.03 17.97
N THR A 173 -5.32 -20.05 17.39
CA THR A 173 -5.30 -18.65 17.86
C THR A 173 -6.23 -18.36 19.02
N ASN A 174 -6.97 -19.37 19.48
CA ASN A 174 -7.96 -19.27 20.55
C ASN A 174 -7.57 -20.14 21.75
N GLY A 175 -6.26 -20.24 22.00
CA GLY A 175 -5.69 -20.90 23.18
C GLY A 175 -5.27 -22.36 22.96
N PHE A 176 -5.33 -22.88 21.73
CA PHE A 176 -4.99 -24.27 21.41
C PHE A 176 -3.74 -24.38 20.51
N CYS A 177 -2.70 -23.58 20.78
CA CYS A 177 -1.42 -23.63 20.06
C CYS A 177 -0.40 -24.62 20.66
N HIS A 178 -0.76 -25.39 21.68
CA HIS A 178 0.15 -26.30 22.40
C HIS A 178 0.18 -27.72 21.80
N TYR A 179 0.41 -27.83 20.49
CA TYR A 179 0.39 -29.11 19.77
C TYR A 179 1.55 -29.25 18.78
N VAL A 180 2.08 -30.47 18.68
CA VAL A 180 2.93 -30.94 17.59
C VAL A 180 2.06 -31.72 16.62
N PHE A 181 1.84 -31.15 15.44
CA PHE A 181 1.03 -31.76 14.38
C PHE A 181 1.89 -32.65 13.48
N LYS A 182 1.25 -33.60 12.80
CA LYS A 182 1.89 -34.41 11.75
C LYS A 182 2.39 -33.59 10.56
N GLN A 183 1.86 -32.38 10.36
CA GLN A 183 2.32 -31.48 9.31
C GLN A 183 3.20 -30.40 9.94
N ASP A 184 4.47 -30.36 9.53
CA ASP A 184 5.48 -29.44 10.07
C ASP A 184 5.05 -27.98 9.99
N VAL A 185 4.35 -27.60 8.92
CA VAL A 185 3.83 -26.24 8.75
C VAL A 185 2.85 -25.85 9.86
N LEU A 186 2.01 -26.77 10.33
CA LEU A 186 1.07 -26.51 11.42
C LEU A 186 1.78 -26.43 12.77
N THR A 187 2.77 -27.30 13.00
CA THR A 187 3.62 -27.24 14.19
C THR A 187 4.38 -25.91 14.25
N GLN A 188 4.90 -25.44 13.12
CA GLN A 188 5.59 -24.16 13.03
C GLN A 188 4.65 -22.98 13.30
N GLN A 189 3.42 -23.02 12.78
CA GLN A 189 2.41 -21.99 13.05
C GLN A 189 1.97 -21.99 14.51
N ALA A 190 1.86 -23.16 15.15
CA ALA A 190 1.52 -23.28 16.56
C ALA A 190 2.62 -22.68 17.45
N ALA A 191 3.89 -22.94 17.12
CA ALA A 191 5.03 -22.30 17.79
C ALA A 191 5.03 -20.78 17.61
N TRP A 192 4.73 -20.28 16.39
CA TRP A 192 4.58 -18.84 16.16
C TRP A 192 3.43 -18.24 16.96
N GLU A 193 2.29 -18.93 17.08
CA GLU A 193 1.16 -18.44 17.86
C GLU A 193 1.46 -18.37 19.36
N ALA A 194 2.25 -19.32 19.88
CA ALA A 194 2.69 -19.29 21.28
C ALA A 194 3.62 -18.10 21.58
N GLU A 195 4.44 -17.70 20.61
CA GLU A 195 5.37 -16.57 20.74
C GLU A 195 4.70 -15.22 20.42
N ARG A 196 3.86 -15.20 19.38
CA ARG A 196 3.24 -14.01 18.79
C ARG A 196 1.76 -14.30 18.48
N PRO A 197 0.86 -14.09 19.45
CA PRO A 197 -0.54 -14.43 19.28
C PRO A 197 -1.24 -13.45 18.33
N VAL A 198 -1.88 -13.99 17.28
CA VAL A 198 -2.48 -13.17 16.21
C VAL A 198 -3.86 -12.66 16.60
N LYS A 199 -4.63 -13.42 17.39
CA LYS A 199 -6.01 -13.01 17.71
C LYS A 199 -6.11 -11.68 18.46
N PRO A 200 -5.32 -11.41 19.52
CA PRO A 200 -5.35 -10.10 20.19
C PRO A 200 -5.00 -8.94 19.26
N ILE A 201 -4.09 -9.16 18.30
CA ILE A 201 -3.74 -8.17 17.27
C ILE A 201 -4.96 -7.85 16.39
N LEU A 202 -5.67 -8.88 15.93
CA LEU A 202 -6.89 -8.71 15.12
C LEU A 202 -8.02 -8.06 15.93
N GLU A 203 -8.25 -8.45 17.17
CA GLU A 203 -9.28 -7.87 18.04
C GLU A 203 -9.04 -6.36 18.26
N LYS A 204 -7.79 -5.97 18.56
CA LYS A 204 -7.41 -4.56 18.67
C LYS A 204 -7.62 -3.80 17.36
N LEU A 205 -7.31 -4.41 16.22
CA LEU A 205 -7.55 -3.78 14.92
C LEU A 205 -9.04 -3.62 14.61
N PHE A 206 -9.87 -4.59 15.03
CA PHE A 206 -11.31 -4.62 14.74
C PHE A 206 -12.09 -3.66 15.63
N GLU A 207 -11.56 -3.30 16.80
CA GLU A 207 -12.21 -2.42 17.76
C GLU A 207 -12.66 -1.10 17.12
N GLY A 208 -13.95 -0.79 17.24
CA GLY A 208 -14.56 0.43 16.70
C GLY A 208 -14.67 0.50 15.17
N LYS A 209 -14.30 -0.56 14.43
CA LYS A 209 -14.35 -0.58 12.95
C LYS A 209 -15.52 -1.41 12.42
N THR A 210 -15.99 -1.05 11.23
CA THR A 210 -16.98 -1.84 10.48
C THR A 210 -16.29 -2.97 9.71
N LEU A 211 -16.69 -4.21 9.97
CA LEU A 211 -16.13 -5.39 9.31
C LEU A 211 -16.98 -5.77 8.09
N ILE A 212 -16.33 -5.85 6.93
CA ILE A 212 -16.97 -6.25 5.67
C ILE A 212 -16.19 -7.37 5.00
N SER A 213 -16.84 -8.12 4.12
CA SER A 213 -16.20 -9.11 3.25
C SER A 213 -16.94 -9.17 1.92
N CYS A 214 -16.23 -9.50 0.85
CA CYS A 214 -16.90 -9.84 -0.40
C CYS A 214 -17.43 -11.29 -0.36
N LYS A 215 -18.41 -11.59 -1.22
CA LYS A 215 -19.03 -12.91 -1.35
C LYS A 215 -18.02 -14.00 -1.67
N THR A 216 -17.07 -13.74 -2.57
CA THR A 216 -15.99 -14.68 -2.88
C THR A 216 -15.15 -14.99 -1.64
N ALA A 217 -14.74 -14.00 -0.84
CA ALA A 217 -13.97 -14.24 0.38
C ALA A 217 -14.79 -15.07 1.37
N TRP A 218 -16.01 -14.62 1.69
CA TRP A 218 -16.89 -15.30 2.65
C TRP A 218 -17.17 -16.75 2.27
N TYR A 219 -17.59 -16.99 1.03
CA TYR A 219 -17.91 -18.33 0.55
C TYR A 219 -16.69 -19.28 0.58
N ASN A 220 -15.50 -18.80 0.21
CA ASN A 220 -14.30 -19.63 0.26
C ASN A 220 -13.91 -19.95 1.71
N PHE A 221 -14.04 -18.99 2.61
CA PHE A 221 -13.81 -19.20 4.04
C PHE A 221 -14.80 -20.20 4.65
N GLU A 222 -16.10 -19.99 4.43
CA GLU A 222 -17.18 -20.86 4.94
C GLU A 222 -16.98 -22.31 4.46
N LYS A 223 -16.68 -22.49 3.17
CA LYS A 223 -16.37 -23.81 2.61
C LYS A 223 -15.16 -24.50 3.24
N ILE A 224 -14.10 -23.74 3.56
CA ILE A 224 -12.91 -24.28 4.24
C ILE A 224 -13.28 -24.75 5.66
N VAL A 225 -14.03 -23.93 6.41
CA VAL A 225 -14.49 -24.28 7.76
C VAL A 225 -15.43 -25.48 7.74
N GLU A 226 -16.36 -25.57 6.79
CA GLU A 226 -17.25 -26.72 6.65
C GLU A 226 -16.47 -28.03 6.44
N THR A 227 -15.44 -27.96 5.60
CA THR A 227 -14.63 -29.12 5.20
C THR A 227 -13.62 -29.55 6.26
N LEU A 228 -12.94 -28.59 6.90
CA LEU A 228 -11.79 -28.84 7.77
C LEU A 228 -12.02 -28.47 9.24
N GLY A 229 -12.97 -27.58 9.51
CA GLY A 229 -13.18 -27.00 10.82
C GLY A 229 -13.84 -27.96 11.81
N GLY A 230 -13.36 -27.94 13.04
CA GLY A 230 -13.99 -28.65 14.15
C GLY A 230 -15.20 -27.90 14.73
N PRO A 231 -15.88 -28.48 15.74
CA PRO A 231 -17.06 -27.88 16.37
C PRO A 231 -16.86 -26.45 16.89
N MET A 232 -15.73 -26.15 17.52
CA MET A 232 -15.46 -24.84 18.11
C MET A 232 -15.08 -23.78 17.05
N GLU A 233 -14.36 -24.16 16.00
CA GLU A 233 -14.07 -23.31 14.83
C GLU A 233 -15.36 -22.99 14.06
N LYS A 234 -16.27 -23.97 13.92
CA LYS A 234 -17.60 -23.77 13.33
C LYS A 234 -18.47 -22.84 14.16
N LYS A 235 -18.47 -23.02 15.49
CA LYS A 235 -19.18 -22.12 16.40
C LYS A 235 -18.69 -20.68 16.26
N ARG A 236 -17.37 -20.45 16.33
CA ARG A 236 -16.78 -19.11 16.18
C ARG A 236 -16.99 -18.51 14.79
N THR A 237 -17.14 -19.35 13.76
CA THR A 237 -17.53 -18.91 12.42
C THR A 237 -18.96 -18.37 12.40
N ALA A 238 -19.89 -19.02 13.11
CA ALA A 238 -21.25 -18.50 13.29
C ALA A 238 -21.24 -17.17 14.05
N ASP A 239 -20.45 -17.06 15.12
CA ASP A 239 -20.31 -15.82 15.89
C ASP A 239 -19.72 -14.68 15.02
N LEU A 240 -18.71 -14.98 14.19
CA LEU A 240 -18.11 -14.00 13.26
C LEU A 240 -19.09 -13.54 12.18
N LYS A 241 -20.00 -14.42 11.73
CA LYS A 241 -21.02 -14.10 10.71
C LYS A 241 -21.95 -12.98 11.13
N GLU A 242 -22.25 -12.88 12.42
CA GLU A 242 -23.08 -11.80 12.97
C GLU A 242 -22.34 -10.45 13.01
N LEU A 243 -21.00 -10.45 12.94
CA LEU A 243 -20.17 -9.24 12.98
C LEU A 243 -19.80 -8.71 11.58
N VAL A 244 -19.76 -9.58 10.57
CA VAL A 244 -19.26 -9.26 9.23
C VAL A 244 -20.40 -9.05 8.25
N THR A 245 -20.43 -7.88 7.61
CA THR A 245 -21.38 -7.64 6.52
C THR A 245 -20.80 -8.12 5.19
N VAL A 246 -21.52 -9.04 4.52
CA VAL A 246 -21.09 -9.61 3.24
C VAL A 246 -21.77 -8.90 2.07
N TYR A 247 -20.98 -8.45 1.09
CA TYR A 247 -21.45 -7.78 -0.13
C TYR A 247 -21.10 -8.58 -1.40
N GLU A 248 -21.76 -8.26 -2.52
CA GLU A 248 -21.40 -8.81 -3.83
C GLU A 248 -19.98 -8.36 -4.26
N ASP A 249 -19.34 -9.19 -5.09
CA ASP A 249 -17.92 -9.02 -5.44
C ASP A 249 -17.60 -7.75 -6.24
N ASP A 250 -18.60 -7.15 -6.89
CA ASP A 250 -18.53 -5.92 -7.69
C ASP A 250 -19.17 -4.71 -6.99
N TYR A 251 -19.58 -4.87 -5.73
CA TYR A 251 -20.10 -3.76 -4.93
C TYR A 251 -19.06 -2.63 -4.81
N GLY A 252 -19.55 -1.38 -4.79
CA GLY A 252 -18.72 -0.18 -4.74
C GLY A 252 -18.18 0.33 -6.08
N GLY A 253 -18.50 -0.32 -7.22
CA GLY A 253 -18.20 0.20 -8.56
C GLY A 253 -17.16 -0.61 -9.35
N GLN A 254 -16.51 0.02 -10.34
CA GLN A 254 -15.49 -0.63 -11.17
C GLN A 254 -14.09 -0.55 -10.55
N ASN A 255 -13.17 -1.39 -11.04
CA ASN A 255 -11.77 -1.29 -10.68
C ASN A 255 -11.18 -0.08 -11.38
N ASP A 256 -10.62 0.86 -10.61
CA ASP A 256 -9.95 2.02 -11.16
C ASP A 256 -8.54 1.68 -11.69
N TYR A 257 -7.93 2.63 -12.39
CA TYR A 257 -6.51 2.57 -12.70
C TYR A 257 -5.69 2.71 -11.40
N PRO A 258 -4.61 1.91 -11.20
CA PRO A 258 -4.05 0.88 -12.07
C PRO A 258 -4.63 -0.53 -11.89
N ARG A 259 -5.56 -0.74 -10.93
CA ARG A 259 -6.08 -2.08 -10.53
C ARG A 259 -6.79 -2.80 -11.67
N GLN A 260 -7.45 -2.07 -12.57
CA GLN A 260 -8.06 -2.63 -13.78
C GLN A 260 -7.04 -3.43 -14.62
N ASN A 261 -5.78 -2.96 -14.67
CA ASN A 261 -4.70 -3.52 -15.47
C ASN A 261 -3.92 -4.64 -14.77
N LEU A 262 -4.23 -4.97 -13.51
CA LEU A 262 -3.55 -6.03 -12.77
C LEU A 262 -3.73 -7.38 -13.46
N LYS A 263 -2.66 -7.99 -13.99
CA LYS A 263 -2.75 -9.24 -14.73
C LYS A 263 -2.71 -10.44 -13.79
N VAL A 264 -3.63 -11.39 -13.98
CA VAL A 264 -3.69 -12.65 -13.23
C VAL A 264 -2.57 -13.57 -13.73
N ARG A 265 -1.48 -13.65 -12.98
CA ARG A 265 -0.30 -14.49 -13.27
C ARG A 265 0.54 -14.71 -12.01
N GLY A 266 1.26 -15.83 -11.95
CA GLY A 266 2.13 -16.16 -10.82
C GLY A 266 1.37 -16.15 -9.48
N HIS A 267 1.82 -15.29 -8.56
CA HIS A 267 1.18 -15.11 -7.24
C HIS A 267 -0.06 -14.20 -7.25
N VAL A 268 -0.35 -13.51 -8.36
CA VAL A 268 -1.60 -12.77 -8.54
C VAL A 268 -2.68 -13.74 -9.00
N ARG A 269 -3.39 -14.33 -8.03
CA ARG A 269 -4.54 -15.22 -8.27
C ARG A 269 -5.83 -14.42 -8.43
N LEU A 270 -6.75 -14.92 -9.26
CA LEU A 270 -8.03 -14.24 -9.54
C LEU A 270 -8.83 -13.98 -8.26
N ARG A 271 -8.90 -14.96 -7.36
CA ARG A 271 -9.57 -14.82 -6.05
C ARG A 271 -9.03 -13.63 -5.27
N SER A 272 -7.71 -13.58 -5.07
CA SER A 272 -7.07 -12.48 -4.35
C SER A 272 -7.28 -11.15 -5.06
N LYS A 273 -7.22 -11.11 -6.40
CA LYS A 273 -7.54 -9.89 -7.16
C LYS A 273 -8.96 -9.39 -6.87
N ILE A 274 -9.97 -10.27 -6.82
CA ILE A 274 -11.35 -9.90 -6.50
C ILE A 274 -11.44 -9.30 -5.09
N ILE A 275 -10.89 -9.99 -4.10
CA ILE A 275 -10.98 -9.60 -2.68
C ILE A 275 -10.30 -8.25 -2.41
N PHE A 276 -9.10 -8.05 -2.94
CA PHE A 276 -8.34 -6.81 -2.72
C PHE A 276 -8.93 -5.63 -3.51
N ASN A 277 -9.46 -5.88 -4.72
CA ASN A 277 -10.18 -4.84 -5.47
C ASN A 277 -11.47 -4.42 -4.76
N PHE A 278 -12.20 -5.38 -4.19
CA PHE A 278 -13.39 -5.08 -3.40
C PHE A 278 -13.07 -4.15 -2.22
N GLY A 279 -12.04 -4.49 -1.43
CA GLY A 279 -11.60 -3.63 -0.32
C GLY A 279 -11.20 -2.23 -0.79
N HIS A 280 -10.46 -2.14 -1.89
CA HIS A 280 -10.05 -0.87 -2.48
C HIS A 280 -11.24 0.04 -2.84
N ARG A 281 -12.25 -0.50 -3.52
CA ARG A 281 -13.41 0.30 -3.97
C ARG A 281 -14.20 0.90 -2.82
N LEU A 282 -14.23 0.23 -1.67
CA LEU A 282 -14.91 0.69 -0.47
C LEU A 282 -14.02 1.51 0.45
N LYS A 283 -12.78 1.81 0.02
CA LYS A 283 -11.76 2.46 0.84
C LYS A 283 -11.53 1.75 2.17
N ALA A 284 -11.64 0.42 2.16
CA ALA A 284 -11.48 -0.43 3.34
C ALA A 284 -10.04 -0.92 3.47
N LEU A 285 -9.50 -0.95 4.68
CA LEU A 285 -8.21 -1.58 4.93
C LEU A 285 -8.37 -3.10 4.78
N THR A 286 -7.69 -3.71 3.80
CA THR A 286 -7.81 -5.15 3.58
C THR A 286 -6.90 -5.91 4.55
N VAL A 287 -7.49 -6.75 5.39
CA VAL A 287 -6.78 -7.56 6.40
C VAL A 287 -6.51 -8.93 5.80
N SER A 288 -5.25 -9.33 5.65
CA SER A 288 -4.88 -10.59 4.98
C SER A 288 -3.51 -11.12 5.43
N ALA A 289 -3.27 -12.42 5.34
CA ALA A 289 -1.93 -13.01 5.44
C ALA A 289 -1.27 -13.27 4.06
N ASN A 290 -1.91 -12.84 2.97
CA ASN A 290 -1.43 -13.11 1.61
C ASN A 290 -0.42 -12.05 1.13
N GLU A 291 0.72 -11.99 1.80
CA GLU A 291 1.82 -11.08 1.46
C GLU A 291 2.34 -11.34 0.03
N GLY A 292 2.31 -12.60 -0.42
CA GLY A 292 2.71 -12.97 -1.78
C GLY A 292 1.87 -12.28 -2.86
N PHE A 293 0.56 -12.15 -2.66
CA PHE A 293 -0.30 -11.39 -3.56
C PHE A 293 0.06 -9.89 -3.55
N VAL A 294 0.21 -9.30 -2.36
CA VAL A 294 0.51 -7.86 -2.23
C VAL A 294 1.82 -7.50 -2.91
N ARG A 295 2.88 -8.29 -2.68
CA ARG A 295 4.17 -8.08 -3.36
C ARG A 295 4.05 -8.26 -4.87
N ALA A 296 3.37 -9.30 -5.34
CA ALA A 296 3.24 -9.56 -6.77
C ALA A 296 2.35 -8.52 -7.50
N ALA A 297 1.37 -7.92 -6.80
CA ALA A 297 0.61 -6.79 -7.29
C ALA A 297 1.49 -5.53 -7.37
N ALA A 298 2.28 -5.26 -6.33
CA ALA A 298 3.20 -4.12 -6.29
C ALA A 298 4.26 -4.17 -7.41
N GLN A 299 4.76 -5.36 -7.74
CA GLN A 299 5.65 -5.60 -8.90
C GLN A 299 4.97 -5.30 -10.25
N GLN A 300 3.64 -5.32 -10.31
CA GLN A 300 2.86 -4.90 -11.48
C GLN A 300 2.40 -3.43 -11.38
N GLY A 301 2.94 -2.67 -10.42
CA GLY A 301 2.60 -1.26 -10.19
C GLY A 301 1.27 -1.04 -9.47
N VAL A 302 0.69 -2.06 -8.83
CA VAL A 302 -0.59 -1.94 -8.12
C VAL A 302 -0.37 -2.10 -6.62
N THR A 303 -0.72 -1.08 -5.85
CA THR A 303 -0.70 -1.09 -4.39
C THR A 303 -2.12 -1.12 -3.82
N TYR A 304 -2.25 -1.75 -2.66
CA TYR A 304 -3.50 -1.83 -1.90
C TYR A 304 -3.26 -1.33 -0.48
N ALA A 305 -4.27 -0.73 0.14
CA ALA A 305 -4.25 -0.47 1.56
C ALA A 305 -4.50 -1.78 2.31
N THR A 306 -3.47 -2.31 2.96
CA THR A 306 -3.52 -3.65 3.55
C THR A 306 -2.90 -3.68 4.93
N PHE A 307 -3.52 -4.41 5.84
CA PHE A 307 -2.89 -4.87 7.07
C PHE A 307 -2.50 -6.34 6.91
N ILE A 308 -1.20 -6.63 6.95
CA ILE A 308 -0.70 -7.99 6.80
C ILE A 308 -0.47 -8.62 8.17
N HIS A 309 -1.10 -9.77 8.43
CA HIS A 309 -0.88 -10.55 9.65
C HIS A 309 -0.17 -11.87 9.33
N GLU A 310 0.45 -12.50 10.33
CA GLU A 310 1.01 -13.84 10.14
C GLU A 310 -0.10 -14.88 9.93
N SER A 311 0.11 -15.82 9.01
CA SER A 311 -0.89 -16.85 8.70
C SER A 311 -1.05 -17.85 9.84
N ARG A 312 -2.30 -18.23 10.13
CA ARG A 312 -2.68 -19.28 11.08
C ARG A 312 -3.79 -20.13 10.47
N ALA A 313 -3.58 -21.44 10.38
CA ALA A 313 -4.53 -22.38 9.80
C ALA A 313 -5.56 -22.87 10.83
N LEU A 314 -6.67 -23.44 10.37
CA LEU A 314 -7.59 -24.21 11.20
C LEU A 314 -6.90 -25.50 11.68
N THR A 315 -7.06 -25.84 12.95
CA THR A 315 -6.35 -26.97 13.58
C THR A 315 -7.25 -27.96 14.28
N GLU A 316 -8.46 -27.58 14.69
CA GLU A 316 -9.29 -28.41 15.58
C GLU A 316 -9.53 -29.82 15.00
N GLY A 317 -9.81 -29.93 13.71
CA GLY A 317 -10.02 -31.20 13.02
C GLY A 317 -8.79 -32.12 12.99
N LYS A 318 -7.59 -31.62 13.32
CA LYS A 318 -6.32 -32.36 13.30
C LYS A 318 -5.74 -32.64 14.68
N GLU A 319 -6.22 -31.92 15.71
CA GLU A 319 -5.74 -32.04 17.09
C GLU A 319 -5.87 -33.46 17.65
N ALA A 320 -6.91 -34.21 17.27
CA ALA A 320 -7.09 -35.61 17.68
C ALA A 320 -5.95 -36.55 17.24
N THR A 321 -5.18 -36.17 16.23
CA THR A 321 -4.03 -36.95 15.72
C THR A 321 -2.68 -36.29 16.02
N ALA A 322 -2.69 -35.16 16.72
CA ALA A 322 -1.51 -34.41 17.13
C ALA A 322 -1.05 -34.82 18.52
N GLU A 323 0.22 -34.56 18.83
CA GLU A 323 0.78 -34.74 20.16
C GLU A 323 0.65 -33.44 20.95
N LYS A 324 0.05 -33.49 22.14
CA LYS A 324 -0.12 -32.30 22.98
C LYS A 324 1.16 -32.01 23.75
N ILE A 325 1.61 -30.77 23.68
CA ILE A 325 2.73 -30.28 24.49
C ILE A 325 2.17 -29.96 25.88
N LEU A 326 2.72 -30.60 26.91
CA LEU A 326 2.30 -30.45 28.31
C LEU A 326 2.82 -29.16 28.94
#